data_AF-A0A1J3CC86-F1
#
_entry.id   AF-A0A1J3CC86-F1
#
_cell.length_a   1.000
_cell.length_b   1.000
_cell.length_c   1.000
_cell.angle_alpha   90.00
_cell.angle_beta   90.00
_cell.angle_gamma   90.00
#
_symmetry.space_group_name_H-M   'P 1'
#
loop_
_entity.id
_entity.type
_entity.pdbx_description
1 polymer ?
#
loop_
_entity_poly.entity_id
_entity_poly.type
_entity_poly.pdbx_seq_one_letter_code
_entity_poly.pdbx_strand_id
1 'polypeptide(L)'
;LSRELVFLILQFLDEEKFKESVHKLEQESGYFFNLKYFEEKALLGEWDEVEKYLSGFTKVDDNRYSMKIFFEIRKQKYLEALDRHDRAKAVEILAKDLKVFATFNEELYKEITQLLTLENFRENEQLSKYGDTKSARGIMLGELRKLIEANPLFREKLALPTFKASRLRTLINQSLNWQHQLCKNPRPNPDIKTLFTDHTCSPQNGARAPTPVTLPVAAVAKPSTYAPLGVHGGPFQPTSVPAPNPNALAGWMANP
;
A
#
# COMPACT_ATOMS: atom_id res chain seq x y z
N LEU A 1 -11.63 -12.97 8.61
CA LEU A 1 -10.32 -13.64 8.52
C LEU A 1 -9.33 -12.93 7.58
N SER A 2 -9.51 -12.93 6.25
CA SER A 2 -8.48 -12.37 5.34
C SER A 2 -8.19 -10.87 5.57
N ARG A 3 -9.23 -10.07 5.84
CA ARG A 3 -9.08 -8.66 6.23
C ARG A 3 -8.27 -8.48 7.51
N GLU A 4 -8.54 -9.29 8.53
CA GLU A 4 -7.82 -9.22 9.81
C GLU A 4 -6.36 -9.63 9.65
N LEU A 5 -6.08 -10.62 8.79
CA LEU A 5 -4.71 -11.01 8.47
C LEU A 5 -3.93 -9.85 7.82
N VAL A 6 -4.55 -9.06 6.96
CA VAL A 6 -3.90 -7.86 6.39
C VAL A 6 -3.54 -6.86 7.49
N PHE A 7 -4.41 -6.62 8.48
CA PHE A 7 -4.07 -5.76 9.62
C PHE A 7 -2.92 -6.30 10.47
N LEU A 8 -2.85 -7.61 10.65
CA LEU A 8 -1.72 -8.26 11.34
C LEU A 8 -0.41 -8.10 10.55
N ILE A 9 -0.47 -8.17 9.22
CA ILE A 9 0.68 -7.91 8.35
C ILE A 9 1.07 -6.44 8.42
N LEU A 10 0.12 -5.50 8.37
CA LEU A 10 0.39 -4.06 8.52
C LEU A 10 1.13 -3.77 9.83
N GLN A 11 0.67 -4.33 10.95
CA GLN A 11 1.36 -4.22 12.24
C GLN A 11 2.79 -4.75 12.16
N PHE A 12 2.98 -5.94 11.59
CA PHE A 12 4.30 -6.54 11.45
C PHE A 12 5.23 -5.67 10.58
N LEU A 13 4.75 -5.16 9.46
CA LEU A 13 5.53 -4.30 8.57
C LEU A 13 5.95 -3.00 9.26
N ASP A 14 5.07 -2.40 10.06
CA ASP A 14 5.37 -1.19 10.85
C ASP A 14 6.41 -1.48 11.94
N GLU A 15 6.26 -2.58 12.69
CA GLU A 15 7.21 -3.02 13.72
C GLU A 15 8.62 -3.29 13.13
N GLU A 16 8.69 -3.86 11.92
CA GLU A 16 9.94 -4.09 11.19
C GLU A 16 10.43 -2.85 10.41
N LYS A 17 9.70 -1.73 10.46
CA LYS A 17 10.02 -0.45 9.80
C LYS A 17 10.05 -0.50 8.26
N PHE A 18 9.27 -1.39 7.64
CA PHE A 18 9.08 -1.46 6.19
C PHE A 18 8.08 -0.42 5.69
N LYS A 19 8.43 0.87 5.83
CA LYS A 19 7.52 2.01 5.64
C LYS A 19 6.81 2.03 4.29
N GLU A 20 7.53 1.83 3.19
CA GLU A 20 6.93 1.83 1.85
C GLU A 20 5.95 0.66 1.67
N SER A 21 6.30 -0.52 2.18
CA SER A 21 5.46 -1.71 2.13
C SER A 21 4.17 -1.54 2.93
N VAL A 22 4.20 -0.83 4.07
CA VAL A 22 3.00 -0.49 4.84
C VAL A 22 2.02 0.30 3.97
N HIS A 23 2.46 1.41 3.39
CA HIS A 23 1.57 2.29 2.62
C HIS A 23 1.13 1.69 1.29
N LYS A 24 1.96 0.82 0.69
CA LYS A 24 1.55 0.03 -0.48
C LYS A 24 0.47 -0.99 -0.13
N LEU A 25 0.60 -1.70 0.99
CA LEU A 25 -0.43 -2.65 1.44
C LEU A 25 -1.72 -1.94 1.86
N GLU A 26 -1.63 -0.78 2.52
CA GLU A 26 -2.77 0.10 2.80
C GLU A 26 -3.51 0.46 1.51
N GLN A 27 -2.77 0.93 0.51
CA GLN A 27 -3.29 1.32 -0.81
C GLN A 27 -3.91 0.15 -1.57
N GLU A 28 -3.21 -0.97 -1.71
CA GLU A 28 -3.65 -2.10 -2.53
C GLU A 28 -4.80 -2.88 -1.89
N SER A 29 -4.83 -2.97 -0.55
CA SER A 29 -5.92 -3.63 0.16
C SER A 29 -7.16 -2.74 0.33
N GLY A 30 -6.96 -1.41 0.41
CA GLY A 30 -8.04 -0.45 0.65
C GLY A 30 -8.73 -0.60 2.01
N TYR A 31 -8.11 -1.30 2.97
CA TYR A 31 -8.71 -1.61 4.29
C TYR A 31 -8.45 -0.56 5.36
N PHE A 32 -7.34 0.17 5.29
CA PHE A 32 -6.96 1.19 6.24
C PHE A 32 -6.38 2.39 5.52
N PHE A 33 -6.99 3.55 5.71
CA PHE A 33 -6.52 4.82 5.19
C PHE A 33 -5.73 5.54 6.28
N ASN A 34 -4.41 5.50 6.16
CA ASN A 34 -3.49 6.23 7.00
C ASN A 34 -3.55 7.74 6.73
N LEU A 35 -4.42 8.44 7.49
CA LEU A 35 -4.60 9.88 7.37
C LEU A 35 -3.30 10.66 7.62
N LYS A 36 -2.46 10.19 8.54
CA LYS A 36 -1.17 10.82 8.84
C LYS A 36 -0.22 10.77 7.64
N TYR A 37 -0.12 9.62 6.98
CA TYR A 37 0.68 9.47 5.75
C TYR A 37 0.18 10.39 4.64
N PHE A 38 -1.15 10.41 4.41
CA PHE A 38 -1.76 11.29 3.42
C PHE A 38 -1.46 12.77 3.69
N GLU A 39 -1.58 13.21 4.94
CA GLU A 39 -1.27 14.59 5.35
C GLU A 39 0.20 14.94 5.16
N GLU A 40 1.11 14.03 5.51
CA GLU A 40 2.55 14.22 5.30
C GLU A 40 2.87 14.43 3.82
N LYS A 41 2.33 13.59 2.94
CA LYS A 41 2.55 13.68 1.49
C LYS A 41 1.96 14.95 0.88
N ALA A 42 0.77 15.35 1.32
CA ALA A 42 0.14 16.61 0.89
C ALA A 42 0.90 17.85 1.38
N LEU A 43 1.42 17.85 2.62
CA LEU A 43 2.25 18.94 3.13
C LEU A 43 3.57 19.09 2.36
N LEU A 44 4.18 17.96 1.96
CA LEU A 44 5.36 17.94 1.11
C LEU A 44 5.05 18.34 -0.34
N GLY A 45 3.79 18.27 -0.76
CA GLY A 45 3.35 18.56 -2.14
C GLY A 45 3.69 17.45 -3.11
N GLU A 46 3.80 16.22 -2.62
CA GLU A 46 4.00 15.01 -3.43
C GLU A 46 2.66 14.60 -4.07
N TRP A 47 2.09 15.48 -4.90
CA TRP A 47 0.72 15.38 -5.41
C TRP A 47 0.44 14.08 -6.17
N ASP A 48 1.42 13.56 -6.89
CA ASP A 48 1.26 12.31 -7.63
C ASP A 48 1.16 11.09 -6.69
N GLU A 49 1.89 11.07 -5.57
CA GLU A 49 1.75 10.03 -4.54
C GLU A 49 0.45 10.20 -3.73
N VAL A 50 0.02 11.44 -3.46
CA VAL A 50 -1.26 11.74 -2.82
C VAL A 50 -2.43 11.15 -3.63
N GLU A 51 -2.49 11.44 -4.94
CA GLU A 51 -3.55 10.91 -5.81
C GLU A 51 -3.43 9.39 -5.98
N LYS A 52 -2.22 8.86 -6.12
CA LYS A 52 -1.97 7.41 -6.21
C LYS A 52 -2.45 6.69 -4.95
N TYR A 53 -2.09 7.18 -3.77
CA TYR A 53 -2.51 6.59 -2.51
C TYR A 53 -4.04 6.65 -2.35
N LEU A 54 -4.64 7.81 -2.65
CA LEU A 54 -6.09 8.01 -2.59
C LEU A 54 -6.86 7.07 -3.54
N SER A 55 -6.29 6.73 -4.71
CA SER A 55 -6.93 5.84 -5.69
C SER A 55 -7.13 4.41 -5.20
N GLY A 56 -6.46 3.99 -4.12
CA GLY A 56 -6.70 2.71 -3.45
C GLY A 56 -8.03 2.67 -2.68
N PHE A 57 -8.64 3.83 -2.43
CA PHE A 57 -9.81 3.96 -1.57
C PHE A 57 -11.03 4.53 -2.28
N THR A 58 -10.81 5.38 -3.28
CA THR A 58 -11.88 6.10 -3.98
C THR A 58 -11.44 6.62 -5.34
N LYS A 59 -12.41 6.81 -6.25
CA LYS A 59 -12.27 7.45 -7.55
C LYS A 59 -12.89 8.86 -7.52
N VAL A 60 -12.52 9.67 -8.51
CA VAL A 60 -13.00 11.05 -8.65
C VAL A 60 -14.53 11.14 -8.75
N ASP A 61 -15.17 10.12 -9.30
CA ASP A 61 -16.58 10.03 -9.62
C ASP A 61 -17.36 9.02 -8.76
N ASP A 62 -16.82 8.60 -7.61
CA ASP A 62 -17.52 7.67 -6.70
C ASP A 62 -18.63 8.36 -5.87
N ASN A 63 -18.31 9.48 -5.22
CA ASN A 63 -19.29 10.32 -4.51
C ASN A 63 -18.84 11.80 -4.40
N ARG A 64 -19.76 12.69 -4.02
CA ARG A 64 -19.50 14.16 -3.94
C ARG A 64 -18.32 14.53 -3.06
N TYR A 65 -18.06 13.77 -2.01
CA TYR A 65 -16.93 14.01 -1.13
C TYR A 65 -15.63 13.66 -1.85
N SER A 66 -15.58 12.50 -2.53
CA SER A 66 -14.45 12.09 -3.36
C SER A 66 -14.13 13.11 -4.45
N MET A 67 -15.14 13.56 -5.19
CA MET A 67 -14.95 14.60 -6.22
C MET A 67 -14.35 15.88 -5.64
N LYS A 68 -14.89 16.35 -4.51
CA LYS A 68 -14.38 17.56 -3.85
C LYS A 68 -12.94 17.36 -3.34
N ILE A 69 -12.60 16.19 -2.81
CA ILE A 69 -11.22 15.85 -2.40
C ILE A 69 -10.26 15.98 -3.58
N PHE A 70 -10.54 15.31 -4.70
CA PHE A 70 -9.68 15.40 -5.89
C PHE A 70 -9.61 16.81 -6.47
N PHE A 71 -10.74 17.53 -6.48
CA PHE A 71 -10.79 18.90 -6.97
C PHE A 71 -9.88 19.82 -6.15
N GLU A 72 -9.96 19.79 -4.81
CA GLU A 72 -9.13 20.64 -3.95
C GLU A 72 -7.64 20.32 -4.10
N ILE A 73 -7.26 19.04 -4.18
CA ILE A 73 -5.86 18.62 -4.42
C ILE A 73 -5.34 19.17 -5.75
N ARG A 74 -6.10 19.00 -6.83
CA ARG A 74 -5.69 19.42 -8.18
C ARG A 74 -5.72 20.93 -8.33
N LYS A 75 -6.66 21.61 -7.68
CA LYS A 75 -6.72 23.07 -7.59
C LYS A 75 -5.47 23.60 -6.88
N GLN A 76 -5.08 23.03 -5.74
CA GLN A 76 -3.86 23.44 -5.04
C GLN A 76 -2.60 23.19 -5.89
N LYS A 77 -2.50 22.02 -6.53
CA LYS A 77 -1.42 21.70 -7.49
C LYS A 77 -1.31 22.73 -8.62
N TYR A 78 -2.44 23.17 -9.15
CA TYR A 78 -2.53 24.20 -10.19
C TYR A 78 -2.11 25.59 -9.68
N LEU A 79 -2.63 26.01 -8.52
CA LEU A 79 -2.29 27.31 -7.92
C LEU A 79 -0.79 27.40 -7.59
N GLU A 80 -0.17 26.31 -7.14
CA GLU A 80 1.29 26.26 -6.92
C GLU A 80 2.10 26.36 -8.22
N ALA A 81 1.59 25.86 -9.34
CA ALA A 81 2.23 26.05 -10.64
C ALA A 81 2.15 27.53 -11.08
N LEU A 82 0.99 28.17 -10.88
CA LEU A 82 0.83 29.61 -11.13
C LEU A 82 1.73 30.46 -10.23
N ASP A 83 1.84 30.11 -8.94
CA ASP A 83 2.66 30.83 -7.95
C ASP A 83 4.15 30.80 -8.27
N ARG A 84 4.61 29.71 -8.92
CA ARG A 84 5.98 29.59 -9.44
C ARG A 84 6.17 30.16 -10.84
N HIS A 85 5.14 30.80 -11.39
CA HIS A 85 5.08 31.31 -12.76
C HIS A 85 5.32 30.24 -13.85
N ASP A 86 5.11 28.96 -13.53
CA ASP A 86 5.20 27.85 -14.48
C ASP A 86 3.87 27.67 -15.22
N ARG A 87 3.61 28.58 -16.16
CA ARG A 87 2.36 28.60 -16.94
C ARG A 87 2.18 27.35 -17.80
N ALA A 88 3.28 26.78 -18.31
CA ALA A 88 3.21 25.54 -19.09
C ALA A 88 2.68 24.39 -18.24
N LYS A 89 3.20 24.25 -17.01
CA LYS A 89 2.71 23.24 -16.07
C LYS A 89 1.28 23.53 -15.61
N ALA A 90 0.94 24.80 -15.38
CA ALA A 90 -0.42 25.18 -15.01
C ALA A 90 -1.44 24.80 -16.09
N VAL A 91 -1.15 25.06 -17.37
CA VAL A 91 -2.00 24.64 -18.51
C VAL A 91 -2.09 23.12 -18.60
N GLU A 92 -0.99 22.40 -18.38
CA GLU A 92 -0.99 20.94 -18.35
C GLU A 92 -1.93 20.40 -17.27
N ILE A 93 -1.82 20.89 -16.03
CA ILE A 93 -2.68 20.49 -14.90
C ILE A 93 -4.14 20.85 -15.19
N LEU A 94 -4.39 22.06 -15.71
CA LEU A 94 -5.74 22.50 -16.06
C LEU A 94 -6.40 21.54 -17.06
N ALA A 95 -5.68 21.19 -18.13
CA ALA A 95 -6.19 20.35 -19.21
C ALA A 95 -6.32 18.86 -18.84
N LYS A 96 -5.37 18.31 -18.07
CA LYS A 96 -5.34 16.88 -17.71
C LYS A 96 -6.12 16.58 -16.43
N ASP A 97 -5.91 17.40 -15.41
CA ASP A 97 -6.34 17.07 -14.05
C ASP A 97 -7.67 17.77 -13.72
N LEU A 98 -7.85 19.03 -14.12
CA LEU A 98 -9.03 19.83 -13.76
C LEU A 98 -10.18 19.77 -14.77
N LYS A 99 -9.91 19.44 -16.04
CA LYS A 99 -10.94 19.42 -17.11
C LYS A 99 -12.11 18.48 -16.81
N VAL A 100 -11.88 17.39 -16.09
CA VAL A 100 -12.93 16.45 -15.69
C VAL A 100 -14.02 17.10 -14.83
N PHE A 101 -13.73 18.20 -14.12
CA PHE A 101 -14.71 18.89 -13.29
C PHE A 101 -15.62 19.85 -14.10
N ALA A 102 -15.23 20.20 -15.33
CA ALA A 102 -16.01 21.09 -16.19
C ALA A 102 -17.39 20.51 -16.54
N THR A 103 -17.52 19.17 -16.59
CA THR A 103 -18.81 18.51 -16.83
C THR A 103 -19.80 18.69 -15.68
N PHE A 104 -19.31 19.03 -14.49
CA PHE A 104 -20.14 19.23 -13.29
C PHE A 104 -20.37 20.71 -13.00
N ASN A 105 -19.37 21.56 -13.28
CA ASN A 105 -19.49 23.00 -13.14
C ASN A 105 -18.62 23.71 -14.19
N GLU A 106 -19.22 24.00 -15.34
CA GLU A 106 -18.53 24.64 -16.46
C GLU A 106 -18.06 26.06 -16.11
N GLU A 107 -18.84 26.80 -15.34
CA GLU A 107 -18.52 28.18 -14.94
C GLU A 107 -17.30 28.21 -14.02
N LEU A 108 -17.25 27.34 -13.02
CA LEU A 108 -16.08 27.20 -12.14
C LEU A 108 -14.81 26.85 -12.93
N TYR A 109 -14.91 25.99 -13.95
CA TYR A 109 -13.77 25.68 -14.80
C TYR A 109 -13.31 26.89 -15.63
N LYS A 110 -14.25 27.71 -16.13
CA LYS A 110 -13.93 28.98 -16.81
C LYS A 110 -13.25 29.97 -15.88
N GLU A 111 -13.77 30.15 -14.66
CA GLU A 111 -13.18 31.02 -13.63
C GLU A 111 -11.74 30.61 -13.31
N ILE A 112 -11.49 29.30 -13.11
CA ILE A 112 -10.13 28.79 -12.85
C ILE A 112 -9.21 28.99 -14.07
N THR A 113 -9.73 28.82 -15.28
CA THR A 113 -8.98 29.06 -16.52
C THR A 113 -8.57 30.52 -16.67
N GLN A 114 -9.43 31.47 -16.28
CA GLN A 114 -9.14 32.90 -16.31
C GLN A 114 -7.96 33.29 -15.41
N LEU A 115 -7.64 32.50 -14.38
CA LEU A 115 -6.47 32.76 -13.53
C LEU A 115 -5.14 32.74 -14.32
N LEU A 116 -5.08 32.07 -15.49
CA LEU A 116 -3.90 32.09 -16.37
C LEU A 116 -3.63 33.47 -16.99
N THR A 117 -4.65 34.33 -17.10
CA THR A 117 -4.50 35.64 -17.74
C THR A 117 -4.01 36.70 -16.75
N LEU A 118 -4.08 36.43 -15.45
CA LEU A 118 -3.61 37.33 -14.40
C LEU A 118 -2.08 37.27 -14.29
N GLU A 119 -1.47 38.38 -13.87
CA GLU A 119 -0.06 38.41 -13.48
C GLU A 119 0.12 37.69 -12.14
N ASN A 120 -0.77 37.99 -11.18
CA ASN A 120 -0.90 37.27 -9.92
C ASN A 120 -2.34 36.80 -9.70
N PHE A 121 -2.55 35.49 -9.54
CA PHE A 121 -3.89 34.94 -9.31
C PHE A 121 -4.56 35.45 -8.02
N ARG A 122 -3.80 36.06 -7.10
CA ARG A 122 -4.32 36.72 -5.89
C ARG A 122 -5.08 38.02 -6.18
N GLU A 123 -5.01 38.54 -7.40
CA GLU A 123 -5.88 39.63 -7.86
C GLU A 123 -7.35 39.19 -7.94
N ASN A 124 -7.62 37.89 -8.03
CA ASN A 124 -8.97 37.35 -7.93
C ASN A 124 -9.48 37.47 -6.48
N GLU A 125 -10.67 38.06 -6.30
CA GLU A 125 -11.25 38.33 -4.97
C GLU A 125 -11.37 37.07 -4.10
N GLN A 126 -11.72 35.92 -4.68
CA GLN A 126 -11.88 34.65 -3.96
C GLN A 126 -10.54 34.06 -3.50
N LEU A 127 -9.43 34.41 -4.18
CA LEU A 127 -8.08 33.90 -3.90
C LEU A 127 -7.17 34.96 -3.26
N SER A 128 -7.67 36.16 -3.01
CA SER A 128 -6.94 37.27 -2.38
C SER A 128 -6.32 36.92 -1.02
N LYS A 129 -6.91 35.96 -0.29
CA LYS A 129 -6.43 35.47 1.01
C LYS A 129 -5.37 34.37 0.91
N TYR A 130 -5.03 33.93 -0.30
CA TYR A 130 -3.99 32.93 -0.51
C TYR A 130 -2.63 33.52 -0.13
N GLY A 131 -2.06 33.04 0.98
CA GLY A 131 -0.76 33.48 1.48
C GLY A 131 0.40 32.76 0.78
N ASP A 132 1.20 32.06 1.57
CA ASP A 132 2.28 31.20 1.07
C ASP A 132 1.81 29.76 0.86
N THR A 133 2.59 29.00 0.08
CA THR A 133 2.30 27.60 -0.25
C THR A 133 2.12 26.70 0.98
N LYS A 134 2.92 26.88 2.05
CA LYS A 134 2.83 26.04 3.24
C LYS A 134 1.52 26.29 3.99
N SER A 135 1.15 27.55 4.16
CA SER A 135 -0.12 27.93 4.79
C SER A 135 -1.32 27.46 3.95
N ALA A 136 -1.27 27.61 2.62
CA ALA A 136 -2.32 27.15 1.72
C ALA A 136 -2.54 25.63 1.80
N ARG A 137 -1.46 24.83 1.79
CA ARG A 137 -1.55 23.37 1.99
C ARG A 137 -2.16 23.01 3.34
N GLY A 138 -1.81 23.73 4.41
CA GLY A 138 -2.37 23.51 5.75
C GLY A 138 -3.87 23.78 5.82
N ILE A 139 -4.34 24.87 5.21
CA ILE A 139 -5.77 25.21 5.13
C ILE A 139 -6.53 24.15 4.33
N MET A 140 -6.01 23.80 3.14
CA MET A 140 -6.59 22.77 2.28
C MET A 140 -6.69 21.43 3.03
N LEU A 141 -5.66 21.02 3.76
CA LEU A 141 -5.66 19.79 4.55
C LEU A 141 -6.74 19.76 5.63
N GLY A 142 -7.00 20.89 6.28
CA GLY A 142 -8.10 21.01 7.23
C GLY A 142 -9.47 20.72 6.61
N GLU A 143 -9.67 21.11 5.34
CA GLU A 143 -10.89 20.78 4.59
C GLU A 143 -10.88 19.33 4.10
N LEU A 144 -9.76 18.84 3.55
CA LEU A 144 -9.64 17.46 3.08
C LEU A 144 -9.92 16.45 4.20
N ARG A 145 -9.42 16.70 5.41
CA ARG A 145 -9.69 15.88 6.59
C ARG A 145 -11.19 15.74 6.85
N LYS A 146 -11.93 16.86 6.87
CA LYS A 146 -13.39 16.84 7.06
C LYS A 146 -14.11 16.07 5.96
N LEU A 147 -13.67 16.25 4.71
CA LEU A 147 -14.26 15.55 3.57
C LEU A 147 -13.99 14.04 3.64
N ILE A 148 -12.79 13.63 4.02
CA ILE A 148 -12.41 12.22 4.20
C ILE A 148 -13.22 11.61 5.35
N GLU A 149 -13.32 12.28 6.49
CA GLU A 149 -14.09 11.82 7.66
C GLU A 149 -15.59 11.68 7.36
N ALA A 150 -16.15 12.59 6.55
CA ALA A 150 -17.55 12.56 6.13
C ALA A 150 -17.84 11.57 4.97
N ASN A 151 -16.81 11.13 4.24
CA ASN A 151 -16.99 10.29 3.06
C ASN A 151 -17.30 8.84 3.46
N PRO A 152 -18.44 8.27 3.02
CA PRO A 152 -18.85 6.92 3.40
C PRO A 152 -17.85 5.82 2.99
N LEU A 153 -17.02 6.04 1.97
CA LEU A 153 -16.01 5.08 1.52
C LEU A 153 -14.84 4.92 2.49
N PHE A 154 -14.64 5.88 3.39
CA PHE A 154 -13.60 5.88 4.42
C PHE A 154 -14.13 5.45 5.79
N ARG A 155 -15.43 5.22 5.91
CA ARG A 155 -16.04 4.70 7.13
C ARG A 155 -15.38 3.37 7.52
N GLU A 156 -15.01 3.24 8.79
CA GLU A 156 -14.27 2.08 9.34
C GLU A 156 -12.88 1.83 8.72
N LYS A 157 -12.30 2.83 8.02
CA LYS A 157 -10.95 2.76 7.46
C LYS A 157 -9.98 3.76 8.08
N LEU A 158 -10.44 4.70 8.90
CA LEU A 158 -9.61 5.77 9.47
C LEU A 158 -8.96 5.42 10.81
N ALA A 159 -9.35 4.30 11.41
CA ALA A 159 -8.80 3.82 12.67
C ALA A 159 -8.21 2.42 12.49
N LEU A 160 -6.97 2.24 12.95
CA LEU A 160 -6.37 0.92 13.02
C LEU A 160 -7.09 0.12 14.14
N PRO A 161 -7.45 -1.16 13.93
CA PRO A 161 -7.99 -1.97 15.01
C PRO A 161 -6.97 -2.09 16.15
N THR A 162 -7.46 -2.15 17.38
CA THR A 162 -6.61 -2.32 18.55
C THR A 162 -6.23 -3.79 18.71
N PHE A 163 -4.94 -4.10 18.61
CA PHE A 163 -4.39 -5.42 18.92
C PHE A 163 -3.09 -5.27 19.74
N LYS A 164 -2.74 -6.30 20.50
CA LYS A 164 -1.47 -6.33 21.25
C LYS A 164 -0.28 -6.25 20.27
N ALA A 165 0.84 -5.70 20.72
CA ALA A 165 2.09 -5.69 19.96
C ALA A 165 2.45 -7.10 19.47
N SER A 166 3.01 -7.18 18.26
CA SER A 166 3.49 -8.41 17.64
C SER A 166 2.44 -9.53 17.60
N ARG A 167 1.18 -9.19 17.28
CA ARG A 167 0.08 -10.17 17.30
C ARG A 167 0.29 -11.27 16.27
N LEU A 168 0.83 -10.96 15.08
CA LEU A 168 1.17 -11.96 14.07
C LEU A 168 2.22 -12.96 14.60
N ARG A 169 3.31 -12.47 15.21
CA ARG A 169 4.34 -13.30 15.82
C ARG A 169 3.77 -14.20 16.92
N THR A 170 2.83 -13.67 17.71
CA THR A 170 2.12 -14.43 18.75
C THR A 170 1.32 -15.59 18.17
N LEU A 171 0.58 -15.37 17.07
CA LEU A 171 -0.19 -16.42 16.39
C LEU A 171 0.71 -17.49 15.76
N ILE A 172 1.82 -17.07 15.16
CA ILE A 172 2.83 -18.00 14.63
C ILE A 172 3.37 -18.89 15.76
N ASN A 173 3.72 -18.31 16.91
CA ASN A 173 4.20 -19.08 18.06
C ASN A 173 3.13 -20.06 18.61
N GLN A 174 1.86 -19.64 18.64
CA GLN A 174 0.75 -20.54 19.01
C GLN A 174 0.61 -21.71 18.03
N SER A 175 0.79 -21.45 16.73
CA SER A 175 0.74 -22.48 15.68
C SER A 175 1.88 -23.50 15.85
N LEU A 176 3.09 -23.02 16.12
CA LEU A 176 4.26 -23.86 16.40
C LEU A 176 4.07 -24.74 17.66
N ASN A 177 3.53 -24.15 18.73
CA ASN A 177 3.21 -24.90 19.94
C ASN A 177 2.18 -26.01 19.68
N TRP A 178 1.16 -25.73 18.87
CA TRP A 178 0.16 -26.71 18.48
C TRP A 178 0.76 -27.84 17.65
N GLN A 179 1.61 -27.54 16.65
CA GLN A 179 2.34 -28.56 15.88
C GLN A 179 3.20 -29.44 16.79
N HIS A 180 3.90 -28.83 17.76
CA HIS A 180 4.73 -29.57 18.72
C HIS A 180 3.92 -30.50 19.62
N GLN A 181 2.73 -30.09 20.08
CA GLN A 181 1.83 -30.93 20.88
C GLN A 181 1.38 -32.20 20.14
N LEU A 182 1.36 -32.17 18.80
CA LEU A 182 1.01 -33.32 17.97
C LEU A 182 2.19 -34.27 17.70
N CYS A 183 3.39 -33.94 18.16
CA CYS A 183 4.55 -34.80 17.97
C CYS A 183 4.43 -36.10 18.78
N LYS A 184 4.81 -37.23 18.18
CA LYS A 184 4.76 -38.56 18.84
C LYS A 184 5.68 -38.65 20.06
N ASN A 185 6.84 -38.00 20.03
CA ASN A 185 7.82 -37.96 21.12
C ASN A 185 8.31 -36.52 21.34
N PRO A 186 7.51 -35.66 22.00
CA PRO A 186 7.83 -34.25 22.17
C PRO A 186 9.05 -34.08 23.07
N ARG A 187 10.05 -33.33 22.58
CA ARG A 187 11.23 -32.95 23.39
C ARG A 187 10.90 -31.69 24.20
N PRO A 188 11.35 -31.57 25.47
CA PRO A 188 11.11 -30.38 26.29
C PRO A 188 11.60 -29.06 25.65
N ASN A 189 12.65 -29.13 24.83
CA ASN A 189 13.15 -27.99 24.05
C ASN A 189 13.22 -28.39 22.57
N PRO A 190 12.14 -28.20 21.79
CA PRO A 190 12.13 -28.55 20.38
C PRO A 190 12.98 -27.56 19.56
N ASP A 191 13.81 -28.10 18.68
CA ASP A 191 14.48 -27.30 17.64
C ASP A 191 13.50 -27.08 16.47
N ILE A 192 12.93 -25.87 16.40
CA ILE A 192 11.99 -25.49 15.34
C ILE A 192 12.77 -24.91 14.17
N LYS A 193 12.86 -25.68 13.08
CA LYS A 193 13.73 -25.37 11.95
C LYS A 193 13.18 -24.32 10.98
N THR A 194 11.86 -24.29 10.79
CA THR A 194 11.23 -23.46 9.75
C THR A 194 9.76 -23.24 10.05
N LEU A 195 9.19 -22.18 9.47
CA LEU A 195 7.74 -21.93 9.40
C LEU A 195 7.11 -22.47 8.10
N PHE A 196 7.92 -22.89 7.12
CA PHE A 196 7.44 -23.26 5.78
C PHE A 196 6.81 -24.67 5.73
N THR A 197 7.11 -25.52 6.70
CA THR A 197 6.56 -26.87 6.84
C THR A 197 6.30 -27.16 8.31
N ASP A 198 5.31 -28.00 8.62
CA ASP A 198 4.98 -28.34 10.01
C ASP A 198 6.16 -28.95 10.77
N HIS A 199 6.30 -28.54 12.02
CA HIS A 199 7.29 -29.11 12.93
C HIS A 199 6.98 -30.58 13.25
N THR A 200 8.02 -31.42 13.27
CA THR A 200 7.96 -32.79 13.78
C THR A 200 9.17 -33.10 14.67
N CYS A 201 8.96 -33.79 15.78
CA CYS A 201 10.06 -34.28 16.62
C CYS A 201 10.59 -35.61 16.07
N SER A 202 11.89 -35.67 15.76
CA SER A 202 12.53 -36.92 15.38
C SER A 202 12.48 -37.94 16.52
N PRO A 203 12.25 -39.24 16.23
CA PRO A 203 12.35 -40.30 17.22
C PRO A 203 13.70 -40.26 17.94
N GLN A 204 13.73 -40.57 19.24
CA GLN A 204 14.96 -40.83 19.99
C GLN A 204 15.61 -42.16 19.56
N ASN A 205 15.76 -42.40 18.27
CA ASN A 205 16.70 -43.40 17.79
C ASN A 205 17.84 -42.65 17.14
N GLY A 206 18.78 -42.22 17.98
CA GLY A 206 20.14 -42.10 17.52
C GLY A 206 20.52 -43.48 16.99
N ALA A 207 20.51 -43.66 15.68
CA ALA A 207 21.46 -44.58 15.09
C ALA A 207 22.82 -44.08 15.61
N ARG A 208 23.36 -44.77 16.64
CA ARG A 208 24.77 -44.63 16.99
C ARG A 208 25.49 -44.73 15.66
N ALA A 209 26.21 -43.68 15.29
CA ALA A 209 27.20 -43.80 14.23
C ALA A 209 28.01 -45.06 14.56
N PRO A 210 28.15 -46.03 13.63
CA PRO A 210 28.95 -47.20 13.91
C PRO A 210 30.34 -46.69 14.30
N THR A 211 30.75 -47.00 15.53
CA THR A 211 32.13 -46.78 15.96
C THR A 211 33.03 -47.38 14.90
N PRO A 212 33.97 -46.63 14.31
CA PRO A 212 34.84 -47.18 13.29
C PRO A 212 35.65 -48.29 13.94
N VAL A 213 35.34 -49.54 13.59
CA VAL A 213 36.23 -50.66 13.89
C VAL A 213 37.41 -50.48 12.95
N THR A 214 38.53 -50.02 13.51
CA THR A 214 39.82 -50.00 12.83
C THR A 214 40.25 -51.43 12.55
N LEU A 215 39.93 -51.92 11.35
CA LEU A 215 40.60 -53.10 10.78
C LEU A 215 41.94 -52.66 10.19
N PRO A 216 43.02 -53.43 10.38
CA PRO A 216 44.35 -53.06 9.91
C PRO A 216 44.39 -53.03 8.39
N VAL A 217 45.01 -51.96 7.87
CA VAL A 217 45.16 -51.65 6.45
C VAL A 217 46.02 -52.72 5.77
N ALA A 218 45.46 -53.40 4.77
CA ALA A 218 46.21 -54.07 3.73
C ALA A 218 46.02 -53.29 2.42
N ALA A 219 47.13 -52.79 1.89
CA ALA A 219 47.21 -51.96 0.70
C ALA A 219 46.93 -52.76 -0.57
N VAL A 220 45.95 -52.34 -1.39
CA VAL A 220 45.88 -52.70 -2.82
C VAL A 220 45.27 -51.54 -3.64
N ALA A 221 45.79 -51.40 -4.87
CA ALA A 221 45.79 -50.27 -5.78
C ALA A 221 44.43 -49.72 -6.30
N LYS A 222 44.47 -48.44 -6.75
CA LYS A 222 43.50 -47.80 -7.66
C LYS A 222 43.52 -48.46 -9.05
N PRO A 223 42.41 -48.41 -9.82
CA PRO A 223 42.37 -47.41 -10.90
C PRO A 223 40.99 -46.77 -11.24
N SER A 224 41.10 -45.56 -11.82
CA SER A 224 40.34 -44.85 -12.88
C SER A 224 38.82 -44.61 -12.88
N THR A 225 38.49 -43.31 -12.82
CA THR A 225 37.60 -42.47 -13.67
C THR A 225 36.49 -43.08 -14.54
N TYR A 226 35.29 -42.47 -14.55
CA TYR A 226 34.55 -41.93 -15.73
C TYR A 226 33.31 -41.07 -15.30
N ALA A 227 32.73 -40.37 -16.29
CA ALA A 227 32.10 -39.04 -16.27
C ALA A 227 30.56 -38.97 -16.03
N PRO A 228 29.97 -37.77 -15.80
CA PRO A 228 28.54 -37.57 -15.59
C PRO A 228 27.77 -37.25 -16.87
N LEU A 229 26.50 -37.68 -16.94
CA LEU A 229 25.46 -37.31 -17.91
C LEU A 229 24.23 -36.94 -17.07
N GLY A 230 23.42 -35.91 -17.31
CA GLY A 230 23.24 -34.98 -18.41
C GLY A 230 21.90 -34.27 -18.14
N VAL A 231 21.84 -32.98 -18.45
CA VAL A 231 20.73 -32.05 -18.24
C VAL A 231 19.66 -32.23 -19.31
N HIS A 232 18.38 -32.17 -18.95
CA HIS A 232 17.29 -31.86 -19.90
C HIS A 232 16.33 -30.83 -19.28
N GLY A 233 16.19 -29.68 -19.96
CA GLY A 233 15.21 -28.64 -19.68
C GLY A 233 14.06 -28.62 -20.70
N GLY A 234 13.04 -27.79 -20.42
CA GLY A 234 11.97 -27.43 -21.35
C GLY A 234 10.85 -26.60 -20.66
N PRO A 235 10.40 -25.45 -21.22
CA PRO A 235 9.62 -24.42 -20.53
C PRO A 235 8.11 -24.40 -20.88
N PHE A 236 7.28 -23.73 -20.06
CA PHE A 236 5.88 -23.41 -20.36
C PHE A 236 5.59 -21.91 -20.20
N GLN A 237 4.83 -21.35 -21.17
CA GLN A 237 4.40 -19.94 -21.27
C GLN A 237 2.93 -19.74 -20.82
N PRO A 238 2.49 -18.48 -20.59
CA PRO A 238 1.27 -18.13 -19.85
C PRO A 238 0.05 -17.76 -20.74
N THR A 239 -1.15 -17.73 -20.15
CA THR A 239 -2.38 -17.22 -20.80
C THR A 239 -3.14 -16.21 -19.94
N SER A 240 -3.92 -15.40 -20.65
CA SER A 240 -4.42 -14.05 -20.42
C SER A 240 -5.76 -13.88 -19.67
N VAL A 241 -5.98 -12.65 -19.20
CA VAL A 241 -7.17 -12.05 -18.54
C VAL A 241 -8.28 -11.71 -19.55
N PRO A 242 -9.54 -11.49 -19.11
CA PRO A 242 -10.19 -10.19 -19.37
C PRO A 242 -11.09 -9.63 -18.23
N ALA A 243 -11.30 -8.31 -18.26
CA ALA A 243 -12.18 -7.48 -17.40
C ALA A 243 -13.29 -6.80 -18.27
N PRO A 244 -14.06 -5.79 -17.79
CA PRO A 244 -15.07 -5.73 -16.72
C PRO A 244 -16.46 -5.27 -17.25
N ASN A 245 -17.52 -5.28 -16.42
CA ASN A 245 -18.88 -4.84 -16.80
C ASN A 245 -19.28 -3.49 -16.11
N PRO A 246 -19.88 -2.49 -16.80
CA PRO A 246 -19.94 -1.10 -16.36
C PRO A 246 -21.38 -0.59 -16.12
N ASN A 247 -21.97 -0.87 -14.94
CA ASN A 247 -23.27 -0.30 -14.57
C ASN A 247 -23.38 -0.12 -13.06
N ALA A 248 -23.38 1.13 -12.57
CA ALA A 248 -24.19 1.65 -11.45
C ALA A 248 -23.63 2.98 -10.89
N LEU A 249 -23.92 4.10 -11.56
CA LEU A 249 -23.70 5.46 -11.04
C LEU A 249 -25.01 6.25 -11.14
N ALA A 250 -25.69 6.46 -10.01
CA ALA A 250 -26.78 7.44 -9.88
C ALA A 250 -27.00 7.77 -8.39
N GLY A 251 -26.86 9.04 -7.99
CA GLY A 251 -27.30 9.47 -6.65
C GLY A 251 -26.65 10.70 -5.99
N TRP A 252 -26.12 11.65 -6.76
CA TRP A 252 -25.44 12.84 -6.21
C TRP A 252 -26.37 14.04 -6.25
N MET A 253 -26.93 14.42 -5.10
CA MET A 253 -27.31 15.80 -4.70
C MET A 253 -28.32 15.74 -3.55
N ALA A 254 -27.84 15.88 -2.31
CA ALA A 254 -28.61 16.46 -1.20
C ALA A 254 -27.65 16.76 -0.03
N ASN A 255 -27.18 18.00 0.07
CA ASN A 255 -26.57 18.55 1.30
C ASN A 255 -27.71 18.88 2.30
N PRO A 256 -27.41 18.89 3.60
CA PRO A 256 -26.96 20.15 4.22
C PRO A 256 -25.44 20.22 4.42
#